data_AF-A0A418PPB9-F1
#
_entry.id   AF-A0A418PPB9-F1
#
_cell.length_a   1.000
_cell.length_b   1.000
_cell.length_c   1.000
_cell.angle_alpha   90.00
_cell.angle_beta   90.00
_cell.angle_gamma   90.00
#
_symmetry.space_group_name_H-M   'P 1'
#
loop_
_entity.id
_entity.type
_entity.pdbx_description
1 polymer ?
#
loop_
_entity_poly.entity_id
_entity_poly.type
_entity_poly.pdbx_seq_one_letter_code
_entity_poly.pdbx_strand_id
1 'polypeptide(L)'
;MVVIEQQSFRGTVLMYGIIMLELPTLLLISLLYFNGKLGDGGWIAFATVGTLIPLTFILMMSLVLETRIDPYSFSYRNFPFQTNWKKIRKEDISSISIQKKDGFPDYGGIGLRFYGKTKAYIYFADHVIEIESGAKKLVLTTKKPKEFEAVIDLWRAEKLVN
;
A
#
# COMPACT_ATOMS: atom_id res chain seq x y z
N MET A 1 -15.78 19.67 -1.06
CA MET A 1 -14.95 18.88 -2.00
C MET A 1 -14.65 17.53 -1.36
N VAL A 2 -14.69 16.44 -2.13
CA VAL A 2 -14.34 15.09 -1.64
C VAL A 2 -13.31 14.51 -2.60
N VAL A 3 -12.21 13.99 -2.07
CA VAL A 3 -11.14 13.36 -2.85
C VAL A 3 -11.07 11.90 -2.45
N ILE A 4 -11.05 11.03 -3.46
CA ILE A 4 -10.92 9.59 -3.30
C ILE A 4 -9.76 9.14 -4.17
N GLU A 5 -8.91 8.31 -3.61
CA GLU A 5 -7.77 7.73 -4.28
C GLU A 5 -7.64 6.23 -3.96
N GLN A 6 -7.29 5.46 -4.97
CA GLN A 6 -6.99 4.04 -4.87
C GLN A 6 -5.60 3.78 -5.43
N GLN A 7 -4.73 3.18 -4.63
CA GLN A 7 -3.38 2.78 -4.99
C GLN A 7 -3.25 1.26 -4.86
N SER A 8 -2.65 0.63 -5.86
CA SER A 8 -2.37 -0.81 -5.87
C SER A 8 -1.01 -1.07 -6.53
N PHE A 9 -0.51 -2.29 -6.42
CA PHE A 9 0.71 -2.70 -7.12
C PHE A 9 0.49 -3.10 -8.58
N ARG A 10 -0.76 -3.09 -9.07
CA ARG A 10 -1.10 -3.46 -10.44
C ARG A 10 -0.45 -2.50 -11.43
N GLY A 11 0.25 -3.03 -12.43
CA GLY A 11 0.94 -2.25 -13.46
C GLY A 11 2.22 -1.55 -12.99
N THR A 12 2.70 -1.82 -11.77
CA THR A 12 3.97 -1.26 -11.27
C THR A 12 5.17 -2.09 -11.73
N VAL A 13 6.37 -1.51 -11.72
CA VAL A 13 7.63 -2.22 -12.02
C VAL A 13 7.82 -3.43 -11.09
N LEU A 14 7.38 -3.32 -9.83
CA LEU A 14 7.42 -4.42 -8.86
C LEU A 14 6.61 -5.62 -9.33
N MET A 15 5.39 -5.40 -9.85
CA MET A 15 4.54 -6.48 -10.37
C MET A 15 5.22 -7.20 -11.54
N TYR A 16 5.77 -6.45 -12.49
CA TYR A 16 6.47 -7.05 -13.63
C TYR A 16 7.72 -7.82 -13.20
N GLY A 17 8.49 -7.30 -12.22
CA GLY A 17 9.63 -8.01 -11.66
C GLY A 17 9.25 -9.32 -10.98
N ILE A 18 8.13 -9.33 -10.24
CA ILE A 18 7.61 -10.55 -9.60
C ILE A 18 7.16 -11.57 -10.65
N ILE A 19 6.37 -11.16 -11.65
CA ILE A 19 5.93 -12.05 -12.74
C ILE A 19 7.13 -12.63 -13.50
N MET A 20 8.14 -11.81 -13.78
CA MET A 20 9.37 -12.23 -14.46
C MET A 20 10.15 -13.28 -13.66
N LEU A 21 10.07 -13.28 -12.32
CA LEU A 21 10.70 -14.27 -11.46
C LEU A 21 9.83 -15.53 -11.29
N GLU A 22 8.53 -15.34 -11.07
CA GLU A 22 7.59 -16.40 -10.73
C GLU A 22 7.29 -17.33 -11.93
N LEU A 23 7.08 -16.77 -13.12
CA LEU A 23 6.71 -17.58 -14.30
C LEU A 23 7.82 -18.57 -14.71
N PRO A 24 9.10 -18.16 -14.85
CA PRO A 24 10.17 -19.11 -15.17
C PRO A 24 10.36 -20.16 -14.07
N THR A 25 10.17 -19.78 -12.81
CA THR A 25 10.28 -20.71 -11.67
C THR A 25 9.20 -21.78 -11.71
N LEU A 26 7.94 -21.38 -11.94
CA LEU A 26 6.83 -22.32 -12.13
C LEU A 26 7.07 -23.25 -13.33
N LEU A 27 7.53 -22.68 -14.45
CA LEU A 27 7.80 -23.45 -15.66
C LEU A 27 8.94 -24.46 -15.44
N LEU A 28 10.03 -24.05 -14.80
CA LEU A 28 11.16 -24.91 -14.48
C LEU A 28 10.73 -26.06 -13.56
N ILE A 29 10.04 -25.76 -12.46
CA ILE A 29 9.60 -26.79 -11.50
C ILE A 29 8.60 -27.75 -12.14
N SER A 30 7.71 -27.24 -13.01
CA SER A 30 6.79 -28.09 -13.77
C SER A 30 7.55 -29.03 -14.72
N LEU A 31 8.51 -28.52 -15.48
CA LEU A 31 9.32 -29.34 -16.38
C LEU A 31 10.11 -30.41 -15.63
N LEU A 32 10.74 -30.06 -14.50
CA LEU A 32 11.49 -31.01 -13.70
C LEU A 32 10.59 -32.12 -13.14
N TYR A 33 9.37 -31.77 -12.70
CA TYR A 33 8.39 -32.75 -12.21
C TYR A 33 7.95 -33.72 -13.31
N PHE A 34 7.46 -33.21 -14.44
CA PHE A 34 6.93 -34.04 -15.52
C PHE A 34 7.99 -34.87 -16.25
N ASN A 35 9.26 -34.45 -16.22
CA ASN A 35 10.38 -35.25 -16.75
C ASN A 35 10.99 -36.22 -15.73
N GLY A 36 10.38 -36.39 -14.55
CA GLY A 36 10.86 -37.30 -13.51
C GLY A 36 12.20 -36.89 -12.88
N LYS A 37 12.64 -35.64 -13.06
CA LYS A 37 13.95 -35.15 -12.60
C LYS A 37 13.97 -34.68 -11.14
N LEU A 38 12.83 -34.69 -10.45
CA LEU A 38 12.73 -34.27 -9.03
C LEU A 38 12.82 -35.43 -8.03
N GLY A 39 12.94 -36.68 -8.49
CA GLY A 39 12.99 -37.88 -7.63
C GLY A 39 11.67 -38.18 -6.90
N ASP A 40 11.70 -39.18 -6.00
CA ASP A 40 10.51 -39.72 -5.33
C ASP A 40 9.77 -38.69 -4.46
N GLY A 41 10.49 -37.71 -3.91
CA GLY A 41 9.93 -36.59 -3.13
C GLY A 41 9.52 -35.38 -3.98
N GLY A 42 9.68 -35.45 -5.30
CA GLY A 42 9.52 -34.30 -6.20
C GLY A 42 8.14 -33.66 -6.21
N TRP A 43 7.11 -34.43 -5.89
CA TRP A 43 5.74 -33.93 -5.77
C TRP A 43 5.59 -32.90 -4.64
N ILE A 44 6.38 -32.97 -3.57
CA ILE A 44 6.35 -32.01 -2.46
C ILE A 44 6.85 -30.64 -2.94
N ALA A 45 7.97 -30.63 -3.67
CA ALA A 45 8.53 -29.41 -4.24
C ALA A 45 7.57 -28.80 -5.26
N PHE A 46 7.01 -29.62 -6.15
CA PHE A 46 6.02 -29.20 -7.14
C PHE A 46 4.76 -28.61 -6.47
N ALA A 47 4.19 -29.30 -5.48
CA ALA A 47 3.01 -28.83 -4.76
C ALA A 47 3.29 -27.54 -3.99
N THR A 48 4.45 -27.45 -3.34
CA THR A 48 4.84 -26.27 -2.55
C THR A 48 4.98 -25.04 -3.44
N VAL A 49 5.76 -25.14 -4.52
CA VAL A 49 5.99 -24.02 -5.44
C VAL A 49 4.72 -23.69 -6.22
N GLY A 50 4.02 -24.72 -6.72
CA GLY A 50 2.77 -24.58 -7.45
C GLY A 50 1.63 -23.97 -6.63
N THR A 51 1.72 -24.00 -5.29
CA THR A 51 0.75 -23.36 -4.40
C THR A 51 1.21 -21.98 -3.94
N LEU A 52 2.47 -21.85 -3.47
CA LEU A 52 2.97 -20.61 -2.89
C LEU A 52 3.09 -19.47 -3.90
N ILE A 53 3.48 -19.76 -5.15
CA ILE A 53 3.61 -18.72 -6.18
C ILE A 53 2.24 -18.11 -6.50
N PRO A 54 1.20 -18.87 -6.89
CA PRO A 54 -0.12 -18.30 -7.13
C PRO A 54 -0.69 -17.57 -5.90
N LEU A 55 -0.49 -18.09 -4.68
CA LEU A 55 -0.94 -17.43 -3.47
C LEU A 55 -0.25 -16.08 -3.24
N THR A 56 1.08 -16.02 -3.45
CA THR A 56 1.85 -14.78 -3.35
C THR A 56 1.37 -13.76 -4.39
N PHE A 57 1.16 -14.22 -5.63
CA PHE A 57 0.64 -13.38 -6.70
C PHE A 57 -0.76 -12.84 -6.38
N ILE A 58 -1.69 -13.69 -5.93
CA ILE A 58 -3.04 -13.29 -5.53
C ILE A 58 -2.99 -12.29 -4.37
N LEU A 59 -2.17 -12.56 -3.34
CA LEU A 59 -1.98 -11.65 -2.22
C LEU A 59 -1.50 -10.28 -2.71
N MET A 60 -0.48 -10.24 -3.56
CA MET A 60 0.02 -8.99 -4.14
C MET A 60 -1.07 -8.25 -4.93
N MET A 61 -1.85 -8.95 -5.74
CA MET A 61 -2.93 -8.36 -6.56
C MET A 61 -4.13 -7.89 -5.73
N SER A 62 -4.25 -8.38 -4.50
CA SER A 62 -5.24 -7.93 -3.52
C SER A 62 -4.80 -6.69 -2.74
N LEU A 63 -3.51 -6.35 -2.71
CA LEU A 63 -3.01 -5.19 -1.97
C LEU A 63 -3.51 -3.89 -2.60
N VAL A 64 -4.45 -3.26 -1.91
CA VAL A 64 -5.07 -2.01 -2.33
C VAL A 64 -5.16 -1.09 -1.13
N LEU A 65 -4.55 0.09 -1.25
CA LEU A 65 -4.74 1.21 -0.35
C LEU A 65 -5.79 2.13 -0.93
N GLU A 66 -6.84 2.38 -0.16
CA GLU A 66 -7.83 3.39 -0.48
C GLU A 66 -7.77 4.50 0.55
N THR A 67 -7.74 5.73 0.06
CA THR A 67 -7.72 6.96 0.85
C THR A 67 -8.86 7.85 0.41
N ARG A 68 -9.49 8.51 1.38
CA ARG A 68 -10.59 9.44 1.16
C ARG A 68 -10.45 10.60 2.11
N ILE A 69 -10.55 11.82 1.62
CA ILE A 69 -10.68 13.02 2.44
C ILE A 69 -11.98 13.74 2.05
N ASP A 70 -12.73 14.16 3.06
CA ASP A 70 -13.97 14.93 2.93
C ASP A 70 -13.91 16.15 3.86
N PRO A 71 -14.91 17.05 3.88
CA PRO A 71 -14.85 18.24 4.73
C PRO A 71 -14.73 17.96 6.24
N TYR A 72 -15.07 16.74 6.69
CA TYR A 72 -15.20 16.42 8.11
C TYR A 72 -14.14 15.41 8.59
N SER A 73 -13.50 14.67 7.69
CA SER A 73 -12.65 13.56 8.07
C SER A 73 -11.68 13.09 7.00
N PHE A 74 -10.64 12.42 7.48
CA PHE A 74 -9.74 11.62 6.67
C PHE A 74 -10.00 10.14 6.92
N SER A 75 -10.27 9.37 5.88
CA SER A 75 -10.59 7.95 5.93
C SER A 75 -9.62 7.12 5.09
N TYR A 76 -9.22 5.96 5.61
CA TYR A 76 -8.33 5.04 4.89
C TYR A 76 -8.63 3.56 5.17
N ARG A 77 -8.34 2.70 4.19
CA ARG A 77 -8.32 1.25 4.34
C ARG A 77 -7.24 0.62 3.46
N ASN A 78 -6.72 -0.52 3.87
CA ASN A 78 -5.68 -1.23 3.13
C ASN A 78 -6.01 -2.72 3.06
N PHE A 79 -6.68 -3.13 1.99
CA PHE A 79 -7.05 -4.53 1.75
C PHE A 79 -5.78 -5.35 1.45
N PRO A 80 -5.67 -6.61 1.88
CA PRO A 80 -6.63 -7.39 2.68
C PRO A 80 -6.44 -7.24 4.21
N PHE A 81 -5.37 -6.60 4.67
CA PHE A 81 -5.00 -6.56 6.10
C PHE A 81 -5.89 -5.65 6.96
N GLN A 82 -6.52 -4.66 6.34
CA GLN A 82 -7.46 -3.74 6.97
C GLN A 82 -8.64 -3.50 6.04
N THR A 83 -9.65 -4.36 6.16
CA THR A 83 -10.90 -4.31 5.38
C THR A 83 -11.80 -3.14 5.79
N ASN A 84 -11.85 -2.85 7.10
CA ASN A 84 -12.67 -1.77 7.65
C ASN A 84 -12.03 -0.39 7.41
N TRP A 85 -12.88 0.57 7.04
CA TRP A 85 -12.48 1.97 6.99
C TRP A 85 -12.11 2.47 8.38
N LYS A 86 -10.90 3.04 8.50
CA LYS A 86 -10.55 3.85 9.65
C LYS A 86 -10.78 5.30 9.32
N LYS A 87 -11.50 5.98 10.18
CA LYS A 87 -11.86 7.39 10.07
C LYS A 87 -11.12 8.18 11.16
N ILE A 88 -10.47 9.26 10.77
CA ILE A 88 -9.88 10.26 11.66
C ILE A 88 -10.66 11.55 11.42
N ARG A 89 -11.38 12.04 12.44
CA ARG A 89 -12.18 13.26 12.29
C ARG A 89 -11.26 14.47 12.25
N LYS A 90 -11.68 15.51 11.53
CA LYS A 90 -10.90 16.75 11.36
C LYS A 90 -10.52 17.36 12.71
N GLU A 91 -11.42 17.31 13.69
CA GLU A 91 -11.18 17.80 15.06
C GLU A 91 -10.12 17.00 15.83
N ASP A 92 -9.93 15.73 15.51
CA ASP A 92 -8.96 14.85 16.18
C ASP A 92 -7.55 14.96 15.54
N ILE A 93 -7.40 15.74 14.47
CA ILE A 93 -6.13 15.92 13.74
C ILE A 93 -5.38 17.12 14.32
N SER A 94 -4.23 16.82 14.92
CA SER A 94 -3.30 17.81 15.47
C SER A 94 -2.50 18.48 14.36
N SER A 95 -1.99 17.69 13.40
CA SER A 95 -1.28 18.21 12.23
C SER A 95 -1.56 17.36 10.99
N ILE A 96 -1.60 18.01 9.83
CA ILE A 96 -1.69 17.35 8.52
C ILE A 96 -0.83 18.12 7.51
N SER A 97 0.06 17.40 6.84
CA SER A 97 0.96 17.97 5.82
C SER A 97 1.09 17.04 4.63
N ILE A 98 1.31 17.62 3.46
CA ILE A 98 1.70 16.90 2.26
C ILE A 98 3.12 17.33 1.94
N GLN A 99 3.99 16.35 1.75
CA GLN A 99 5.39 16.58 1.43
C GLN A 99 5.73 15.78 0.19
N LYS A 100 6.49 16.40 -0.72
CA LYS A 100 7.12 15.67 -1.81
C LYS A 100 8.26 14.84 -1.22
N LYS A 101 8.35 13.59 -1.62
CA LYS A 101 9.49 12.74 -1.31
C LYS A 101 10.55 12.90 -2.37
N ASP A 102 11.79 13.06 -1.93
CA ASP A 102 12.96 13.00 -2.81
C ASP A 102 13.44 11.55 -3.04
N GLY A 103 12.79 10.55 -2.44
CA GLY A 103 12.97 9.15 -2.82
C GLY A 103 12.29 8.10 -1.94
N PHE A 104 12.45 6.83 -2.33
CA PHE A 104 12.03 5.65 -1.58
C PHE A 104 12.67 5.43 -0.18
N PRO A 105 13.88 5.94 0.16
CA PRO A 105 14.55 5.64 1.43
C PRO A 105 13.94 6.24 2.70
N ASP A 106 13.25 7.39 2.64
CA ASP A 106 12.92 8.18 3.85
C ASP A 106 12.02 7.45 4.85
N TYR A 107 11.29 6.44 4.38
CA TYR A 107 10.45 5.59 5.25
C TYR A 107 10.86 4.13 5.15
N GLY A 108 12.01 3.85 4.52
CA GLY A 108 12.72 2.56 4.40
C GLY A 108 12.24 1.62 3.28
N GLY A 109 11.55 2.12 2.25
CA GLY A 109 11.05 1.33 1.11
C GLY A 109 9.51 1.22 0.99
N ILE A 110 9.05 0.32 0.11
CA ILE A 110 7.64 0.10 -0.24
C ILE A 110 6.97 -0.87 0.74
N GLY A 111 5.70 -0.65 1.06
CA GLY A 111 4.87 -1.56 1.84
C GLY A 111 4.25 -0.96 3.11
N LEU A 112 3.70 -1.85 3.92
CA LEU A 112 3.05 -1.54 5.20
C LEU A 112 4.06 -1.62 6.34
N ARG A 113 4.13 -0.57 7.16
CA ARG A 113 5.06 -0.47 8.28
C ARG A 113 4.35 -0.07 9.56
N PHE A 114 4.76 -0.70 10.64
CA PHE A 114 4.30 -0.41 12.00
C PHE A 114 5.52 -0.21 12.88
N TYR A 115 5.72 1.02 13.35
CA TYR A 115 6.81 1.34 14.29
C TYR A 115 6.26 2.17 15.44
N GLY A 116 6.24 1.61 16.64
CA GLY A 116 5.68 2.27 17.82
C GLY A 116 4.25 2.77 17.56
N LYS A 117 4.07 4.09 17.57
CA LYS A 117 2.77 4.75 17.33
C LYS A 117 2.57 5.20 15.87
N THR A 118 3.52 4.91 15.00
CA THR A 118 3.52 5.27 13.58
C THR A 118 3.04 4.12 12.72
N LYS A 119 2.07 4.41 11.85
CA LYS A 119 1.60 3.50 10.79
C LYS A 119 1.91 4.13 9.45
N ALA A 120 2.63 3.42 8.58
CA ALA A 120 2.92 3.91 7.24
C ALA A 120 2.41 2.92 6.19
N TYR A 121 1.69 3.43 5.19
CA TYR A 121 1.31 2.68 3.99
C TYR A 121 1.98 3.35 2.79
N ILE A 122 3.06 2.74 2.31
CA ILE A 122 3.90 3.29 1.26
C ILE A 122 3.69 2.50 -0.02
N TYR A 123 3.07 3.14 -1.02
CA TYR A 123 2.90 2.63 -2.37
C TYR A 123 3.75 3.46 -3.35
N PHE A 124 3.75 3.09 -4.63
CA PHE A 124 4.48 3.82 -5.67
C PHE A 124 3.83 5.19 -5.95
N ALA A 125 4.27 6.22 -5.23
CA ALA A 125 3.97 7.62 -5.50
C ALA A 125 5.04 8.56 -4.90
N ASP A 126 5.10 9.79 -5.42
CA ASP A 126 6.18 10.74 -5.12
C ASP A 126 5.85 11.71 -3.98
N HIS A 127 4.63 11.62 -3.41
CA HIS A 127 4.20 12.49 -2.33
C HIS A 127 3.68 11.66 -1.17
N VAL A 128 3.77 12.23 0.03
CA VAL A 128 3.35 11.62 1.28
C VAL A 128 2.46 12.58 2.04
N ILE A 129 1.34 12.05 2.53
CA ILE A 129 0.45 12.68 3.49
C ILE A 129 0.86 12.17 4.87
N GLU A 130 1.26 13.09 5.74
CA GLU A 130 1.49 12.83 7.15
C GLU A 130 0.35 13.40 7.99
N ILE A 131 -0.22 12.58 8.87
CA ILE A 131 -1.32 12.95 9.77
C ILE A 131 -0.93 12.58 11.18
N GLU A 132 -0.96 13.55 12.09
CA GLU A 132 -0.81 13.33 13.52
C GLU A 132 -2.16 13.50 14.22
N SER A 133 -2.56 12.48 14.97
CA SER A 133 -3.79 12.47 15.75
C SER A 133 -3.47 12.02 17.17
N GLY A 134 -3.33 13.01 18.07
CA GLY A 134 -2.82 12.79 19.42
C GLY A 134 -1.42 12.17 19.39
N ALA A 135 -1.26 11.00 20.01
CA ALA A 135 0.02 10.31 20.05
C ALA A 135 0.30 9.40 18.83
N LYS A 136 -0.62 9.30 17.87
CA LYS A 136 -0.50 8.39 16.70
C LYS A 136 -0.10 9.18 15.46
N LYS A 137 0.82 8.63 14.68
CA LYS A 137 1.23 9.17 13.37
C LYS A 137 0.81 8.22 12.26
N LEU A 138 0.17 8.75 11.22
CA LEU A 138 -0.21 8.03 10.01
C LEU A 138 0.51 8.65 8.82
N VAL A 139 1.11 7.79 8.00
CA VAL A 139 1.88 8.19 6.82
C VAL A 139 1.34 7.41 5.63
N LEU A 140 0.97 8.11 4.55
CA LEU A 140 0.36 7.52 3.37
C LEU A 140 0.98 8.15 2.12
N THR A 141 1.36 7.36 1.13
CA THR A 141 1.72 7.94 -0.18
C THR A 141 0.48 8.43 -0.93
N THR A 142 0.64 9.38 -1.85
CA THR A 142 -0.45 9.85 -2.73
C THR A 142 0.08 10.23 -4.13
N LYS A 143 -0.71 9.92 -5.16
CA LYS A 143 -0.54 10.38 -6.55
C LYS A 143 -1.36 11.64 -6.86
N LYS A 144 -2.20 12.08 -5.91
CA LYS A 144 -3.09 13.23 -6.06
C LYS A 144 -2.77 14.36 -5.06
N PRO A 145 -1.49 14.77 -4.89
CA PRO A 145 -1.10 15.72 -3.83
C PRO A 145 -1.91 17.02 -3.88
N LYS A 146 -2.08 17.61 -5.07
CA LYS A 146 -2.82 18.86 -5.27
C LYS A 146 -4.30 18.78 -4.85
N GLU A 147 -4.95 17.65 -5.13
CA GLU A 147 -6.36 17.46 -4.75
C GLU A 147 -6.51 17.38 -3.22
N PHE A 148 -5.63 16.63 -2.56
CA PHE A 148 -5.62 16.56 -1.09
C PHE A 148 -5.23 17.89 -0.45
N GLU A 149 -4.27 18.61 -1.02
CA GLU A 149 -3.82 19.92 -0.56
C GLU A 149 -4.96 20.94 -0.56
N ALA A 150 -5.74 21.00 -1.65
CA ALA A 150 -6.91 21.87 -1.74
C ALA A 150 -7.93 21.64 -0.62
N VAL A 151 -8.17 20.38 -0.22
CA VAL A 151 -9.09 20.07 0.89
C VAL A 151 -8.48 20.44 2.24
N ILE A 152 -7.18 20.22 2.42
CA ILE A 152 -6.45 20.59 3.65
C ILE A 152 -6.40 22.11 3.82
N ASP A 153 -6.26 22.87 2.73
CA ASP A 153 -6.26 24.33 2.80
C ASP A 153 -7.64 24.90 3.15
N LEU A 154 -8.73 24.30 2.63
CA LEU A 154 -10.08 24.59 3.09
C LEU A 154 -10.25 24.31 4.59
N TRP A 155 -9.73 23.19 5.07
CA TRP A 155 -9.74 22.85 6.49
C TRP A 155 -9.02 23.90 7.36
N ARG A 156 -7.88 24.42 6.87
CA ARG A 156 -7.10 25.46 7.53
C ARG A 156 -7.83 26.80 7.54
N ALA A 157 -8.41 27.20 6.40
CA ALA A 157 -9.20 28.42 6.30
C ALA A 157 -10.38 28.43 7.28
N GLU A 158 -11.11 27.32 7.38
CA GLU A 158 -12.22 27.18 8.34
C GLU A 158 -11.77 27.27 9.82
N LYS A 159 -10.53 26.86 10.15
CA LYS A 159 -9.97 27.01 11.50
C LYS A 159 -9.54 28.45 11.83
N LEU A 160 -9.37 29.32 10.84
CA LEU A 160 -9.01 30.72 11.05
C LEU A 160 -10.24 31.62 11.24
N VAL A 161 -11.42 31.14 10.84
CA VAL A 161 -12.69 31.86 10.92
C VAL A 161 -13.47 31.54 12.21
N ASN A 162 -13.13 30.45 12.89
CA ASN A 162 -13.69 30.02 14.18
C ASN A 162 -12.68 30.21 15.31
#